data_AF-A0A2D0K4S5-F1
#
_entry.id   AF-A0A2D0K4S5-F1
#
_cell.length_a   1.000
_cell.length_b   1.000
_cell.length_c   1.000
_cell.angle_alpha   90.00
_cell.angle_beta   90.00
_cell.angle_gamma   90.00
#
_symmetry.space_group_name_H-M   'P 1'
#
loop_
_entity.id
_entity.type
_entity.pdbx_description
1 polymer ?
#
loop_
_entity_poly.entity_id
_entity_poly.type
_entity_poly.pdbx_seq_one_letter_code
_entity_poly.pdbx_strand_id
1 'polypeptide(L)'
;MIFTNFEEAQAYARKRRLENKEHYAINQRPQGRLTVGKCGKHRGQRPAWTTRDDERPEFYNITHSKIYKLHPTDAPLILGLLAEGLTQKEVAEKFDVSRSGIATFVRKAKANLRIK
;
A
#
# COMPACT_ATOMS: atom_id res chain seq x y z
N MET A 1 15.98 7.28 0.57
CA MET A 1 15.65 7.10 1.99
C MET A 1 14.45 6.17 2.11
N ILE A 2 14.46 5.28 3.12
CA ILE A 2 13.43 4.27 3.33
C ILE A 2 12.84 4.48 4.71
N PHE A 3 11.51 4.47 4.80
CA PHE A 3 10.74 4.67 6.02
C PHE A 3 9.94 3.40 6.34
N THR A 4 9.65 3.18 7.61
CA THR A 4 8.74 2.13 8.09
C THR A 4 7.45 2.70 8.65
N ASN A 5 7.44 3.99 9.01
CA ASN A 5 6.28 4.74 9.46
C ASN A 5 5.79 5.71 8.38
N PHE A 6 4.47 5.75 8.18
CA PHE A 6 3.82 6.61 7.19
C PHE A 6 3.81 8.08 7.58
N GLU A 7 3.62 8.39 8.87
CA GLU A 7 3.63 9.77 9.38
C GLU A 7 5.02 10.39 9.22
N GLU A 8 6.07 9.62 9.52
CA GLU A 8 7.45 10.04 9.29
C GLU A 8 7.74 10.28 7.80
N ALA A 9 7.25 9.40 6.93
CA ALA A 9 7.38 9.58 5.48
C ALA A 9 6.62 10.82 4.97
N GLN A 10 5.45 11.11 5.52
CA GLN A 10 4.67 12.33 5.21
C GLN A 10 5.37 13.59 5.71
N ALA A 11 5.82 13.61 6.96
CA ALA A 11 6.57 14.73 7.54
C ALA A 11 7.82 15.02 6.71
N TYR A 12 8.56 13.97 6.33
CA TYR A 12 9.71 14.09 5.45
C TYR A 12 9.32 14.63 4.07
N ALA A 13 8.28 14.10 3.44
CA ALA A 13 7.82 14.58 2.12
C ALA A 13 7.39 16.06 2.14
N ARG A 14 6.68 16.50 3.20
CA ARG A 14 6.28 17.89 3.40
C ARG A 14 7.50 18.80 3.59
N LYS A 15 8.45 18.38 4.45
CA LYS A 15 9.72 19.10 4.64
C LYS A 15 10.46 19.27 3.30
N ARG A 16 10.57 18.19 2.51
CA ARG A 16 11.20 18.23 1.18
C ARG A 16 10.45 19.14 0.20
N ARG A 17 9.12 19.20 0.24
CA ARG A 17 8.33 20.13 -0.58
C ARG A 17 8.65 21.58 -0.23
N LEU A 18 8.70 21.91 1.06
CA LEU A 18 9.05 23.26 1.52
C LEU A 18 10.46 23.66 1.08
N GLU A 19 11.44 22.75 1.21
CA GLU A 19 12.84 22.99 0.82
C GLU A 19 13.01 23.19 -0.69
N ASN A 20 12.36 22.36 -1.51
CA ASN A 20 12.65 22.27 -2.95
C ASN A 20 11.59 22.91 -3.84
N LYS A 21 10.47 23.39 -3.26
CA LYS A 21 9.29 23.90 -3.99
C LYS A 21 8.76 22.92 -5.05
N GLU A 22 8.90 21.62 -4.79
CA GLU A 22 8.48 20.53 -5.66
C GLU A 22 7.57 19.56 -4.91
N HIS A 23 6.71 18.84 -5.64
CA HIS A 23 5.88 17.80 -5.04
C HIS A 23 6.61 16.49 -4.87
N TYR A 24 6.37 15.84 -3.74
CA TYR A 24 6.86 14.52 -3.40
C TYR A 24 5.72 13.53 -3.25
N ALA A 25 6.03 12.25 -3.48
CA ALA A 25 5.13 11.13 -3.39
C ALA A 25 5.72 10.03 -2.51
N ILE A 26 4.87 9.43 -1.68
CA ILE A 26 5.17 8.24 -0.89
C ILE A 26 4.80 7.02 -1.74
N ASN A 27 5.79 6.18 -2.02
CA ASN A 27 5.62 4.91 -2.70
C ASN A 27 5.83 3.78 -1.70
N GLN A 28 4.83 2.90 -1.61
CA GLN A 28 4.95 1.69 -0.83
C GLN A 28 5.69 0.62 -1.64
N ARG A 29 6.68 0.01 -1.01
CA ARG A 29 7.47 -1.10 -1.53
C ARG A 29 7.05 -2.39 -0.80
N PRO A 30 7.39 -3.57 -1.35
CA PRO A 30 7.18 -4.83 -0.65
C PRO A 30 7.79 -4.81 0.77
N GLN A 31 7.21 -5.59 1.68
CA GLN A 31 7.63 -5.71 3.09
C GLN A 31 7.34 -4.47 3.95
N GLY A 32 6.36 -3.65 3.59
CA GLY A 32 5.94 -2.49 4.39
C GLY A 32 6.90 -1.30 4.35
N ARG A 33 7.91 -1.34 3.47
CA ARG A 33 8.88 -0.25 3.30
C ARG A 33 8.24 0.89 2.51
N LEU A 34 8.46 2.12 2.96
CA LEU A 34 7.98 3.33 2.32
C LEU A 34 9.17 4.10 1.74
N THR A 35 8.97 4.71 0.57
CA THR A 35 10.01 5.52 -0.10
C THR A 35 9.42 6.84 -0.54
N VAL A 36 10.14 7.92 -0.31
CA VAL A 36 9.73 9.26 -0.73
C VAL A 36 10.54 9.66 -1.96
N GLY A 37 9.86 10.05 -3.03
CA GLY A 37 10.48 10.49 -4.29
C GLY A 37 9.72 11.65 -4.92
N LYS A 38 10.32 12.32 -5.92
CA LYS A 38 9.64 13.42 -6.64
C LYS A 38 8.37 12.89 -7.33
N CYS A 39 7.27 13.61 -7.15
CA CYS A 39 6.00 13.31 -7.79
C CYS A 39 6.14 13.46 -9.32
N GLY A 40 5.63 12.50 -10.10
CA GLY A 40 5.71 12.51 -11.57
C GLY A 40 6.93 11.82 -12.19
N LYS A 41 7.96 11.47 -11.40
CA LYS A 41 9.12 10.69 -11.92
C LYS A 41 8.79 9.22 -12.22
N HIS A 42 7.62 8.76 -11.82
CA HIS A 42 7.18 7.38 -11.99
C HIS A 42 5.85 7.33 -12.74
N ARG A 43 5.86 7.63 -14.06
CA ARG A 43 4.72 7.36 -14.93
C ARG A 43 4.39 5.85 -14.81
N GLY A 44 3.23 5.53 -14.23
CA GLY A 44 2.76 4.16 -14.02
C GLY A 44 2.88 3.59 -12.60
N GLN A 45 3.51 4.29 -11.64
CA GLN A 45 3.42 3.89 -10.22
C GLN A 45 2.32 4.71 -9.55
N ARG A 46 1.32 4.03 -8.98
CA ARG A 46 0.28 4.65 -8.14
C ARG A 46 0.88 4.90 -6.75
N PRO A 47 1.17 6.16 -6.37
CA PRO A 47 1.70 6.45 -5.05
C PRO A 47 0.64 6.18 -3.99
N ALA A 48 1.08 5.85 -2.77
CA ALA A 48 0.19 5.69 -1.63
C ALA A 48 -0.36 7.03 -1.15
N TRP A 49 0.41 8.12 -1.35
CA TRP A 49 0.05 9.49 -1.01
C TRP A 49 1.00 10.47 -1.67
N THR A 50 0.56 11.71 -1.91
CA THR A 50 1.41 12.78 -2.43
C THR A 50 1.20 14.09 -1.70
N THR A 51 2.23 14.94 -1.70
CA THR A 51 2.12 16.32 -1.21
C THR A 51 1.19 17.21 -2.05
N ARG A 52 0.65 16.75 -3.19
CA ARG A 52 -0.43 17.44 -3.91
C ARG A 52 -1.78 17.26 -3.22
N ASP A 53 -1.92 16.18 -2.46
CA ASP A 53 -3.14 15.85 -1.71
C ASP A 53 -3.38 16.90 -0.61
N ASP A 54 -2.31 17.52 -0.09
CA ASP A 54 -2.36 18.64 0.84
C ASP A 54 -2.92 19.94 0.20
N GLU A 55 -2.89 20.09 -1.13
CA GLU A 55 -3.34 21.30 -1.83
C GLU A 55 -4.77 21.21 -2.37
N ARG A 56 -5.23 20.01 -2.75
CA ARG A 56 -6.56 19.81 -3.37
C ARG A 56 -7.12 18.42 -3.07
N PRO A 57 -7.81 18.23 -1.93
CA PRO A 57 -8.36 16.93 -1.53
C PRO A 57 -9.42 16.38 -2.51
N GLU A 58 -10.13 17.27 -3.20
CA GLU A 58 -11.36 16.98 -3.95
C GLU A 58 -11.21 16.88 -5.48
N PHE A 59 -10.04 17.17 -6.04
CA PHE A 59 -9.84 17.28 -7.50
C PHE A 59 -9.17 16.08 -8.19
N TYR A 60 -8.65 15.12 -7.43
CA TYR A 60 -8.01 13.98 -8.02
C TYR A 60 -8.93 12.78 -7.92
N ASN A 61 -9.55 12.43 -9.05
CA ASN A 61 -10.21 11.15 -9.34
C ASN A 61 -9.19 9.97 -9.32
N ILE A 62 -8.20 10.04 -8.42
CA ILE A 62 -7.23 9.01 -8.13
C ILE A 62 -7.94 8.09 -7.16
N THR A 63 -8.24 6.87 -7.61
CA THR A 63 -8.52 5.77 -6.69
C THR A 63 -7.26 5.56 -5.86
N HIS A 64 -7.18 6.23 -4.71
CA HIS A 64 -6.14 5.98 -3.71
C HIS A 64 -6.13 4.48 -3.47
N SER A 65 -4.95 3.86 -3.49
CA SER A 65 -4.83 2.52 -2.96
C SER A 65 -5.29 2.61 -1.51
N LYS A 66 -6.51 2.18 -1.24
CA LYS A 66 -7.03 2.08 0.12
C LYS A 66 -5.95 1.38 0.92
N ILE A 67 -5.53 2.04 1.99
CA ILE A 67 -4.45 1.55 2.85
C ILE A 67 -4.93 0.22 3.39
N TYR A 68 -4.52 -0.88 2.75
CA TYR A 68 -4.85 -2.19 3.24
C TYR A 68 -3.65 -2.86 3.86
N LYS A 69 -3.70 -2.88 5.19
CA LYS A 69 -2.85 -3.66 6.05
C LYS A 69 -3.43 -5.07 6.14
N LEU A 70 -3.21 -5.90 5.12
CA LEU A 70 -3.25 -7.34 5.35
C LEU A 70 -2.09 -7.66 6.30
N HIS A 71 -2.42 -7.84 7.57
CA HIS A 71 -1.45 -8.18 8.60
C HIS A 71 -1.14 -9.67 8.52
N PRO A 72 0.10 -10.12 8.84
CA PRO A 72 0.42 -11.55 8.87
C PRO A 72 -0.52 -12.38 9.75
N THR A 73 -1.14 -11.79 10.77
CA THR A 73 -2.15 -12.43 11.63
C THR A 73 -3.46 -12.71 10.93
N ASP A 74 -3.74 -12.08 9.78
CA ASP A 74 -4.95 -12.31 8.99
C ASP A 74 -4.85 -13.58 8.13
N ALA A 75 -3.65 -14.19 8.06
CA ALA A 75 -3.39 -15.37 7.25
C ALA A 75 -4.28 -16.57 7.57
N PRO A 76 -4.50 -16.97 8.85
CA PRO A 76 -5.40 -18.06 9.18
C PRO A 76 -6.84 -17.78 8.73
N LEU A 77 -7.33 -16.55 8.94
CA LEU A 77 -8.68 -16.14 8.57
C LEU A 77 -8.87 -16.13 7.05
N ILE A 78 -7.92 -15.54 6.31
CA ILE A 78 -7.96 -15.49 4.84
C ILE A 78 -7.86 -16.89 4.23
N LEU A 79 -7.00 -17.75 4.77
CA LEU A 79 -6.89 -19.14 4.32
C LEU A 79 -8.15 -19.95 4.65
N GLY A 80 -8.76 -19.71 5.82
CA GLY A 80 -10.02 -20.34 6.24
C GLY A 80 -11.16 -19.98 5.30
N LEU A 81 -11.37 -18.69 5.02
CA LEU A 81 -12.41 -18.23 4.08
C LEU A 81 -12.25 -18.82 2.67
N LEU A 82 -11.01 -18.96 2.19
CA LEU A 82 -10.74 -19.61 0.92
C LEU A 82 -11.02 -21.13 0.96
N ALA A 83 -10.79 -21.78 2.09
CA ALA A 83 -11.09 -23.20 2.28
C ALA A 83 -12.60 -23.47 2.40
N GLU A 84 -13.36 -22.51 2.94
CA GLU A 84 -14.83 -22.50 2.96
C GLU A 84 -15.45 -22.27 1.58
N GLY A 85 -14.63 -22.02 0.54
CA GLY A 85 -15.07 -21.92 -0.84
C GLY A 85 -15.23 -20.50 -1.35
N LEU A 86 -14.93 -19.47 -0.55
CA LEU A 86 -14.96 -18.10 -1.06
C LEU A 86 -13.87 -17.90 -2.11
N THR A 87 -14.20 -17.16 -3.15
CA THR A 87 -13.23 -16.75 -4.17
C THR A 87 -12.32 -15.66 -3.62
N GLN A 88 -11.10 -15.57 -4.18
CA GLN A 88 -10.16 -14.48 -3.86
C GLN A 88 -10.75 -13.09 -4.11
N LYS A 89 -11.78 -12.96 -4.96
CA LYS A 89 -12.48 -11.70 -5.21
C LYS A 89 -13.37 -11.34 -4.02
N GLU A 90 -14.18 -12.28 -3.54
CA GLU A 90 -15.07 -12.06 -2.38
C GLU A 90 -14.28 -11.83 -1.09
N VAL A 91 -13.18 -12.56 -0.90
CA VAL A 91 -12.26 -12.29 0.21
C VAL A 91 -11.64 -10.90 0.05
N ALA A 92 -11.25 -10.52 -1.17
CA ALA A 92 -10.70 -9.19 -1.41
C ALA A 92 -11.70 -8.07 -1.10
N GLU A 93 -12.98 -8.26 -1.41
CA GLU A 93 -14.05 -7.32 -1.06
C GLU A 93 -14.25 -7.23 0.47
N LYS A 94 -14.24 -8.35 1.18
CA LYS A 94 -14.36 -8.39 2.66
C LYS A 94 -13.21 -7.68 3.37
N PHE A 95 -12.00 -7.82 2.85
CA PHE A 95 -10.81 -7.17 3.35
C PHE A 95 -10.49 -5.90 2.57
N ASP A 96 -11.42 -5.42 1.73
CA ASP A 96 -11.38 -4.25 0.84
C ASP A 96 -10.03 -3.99 0.12
N VAL A 97 -9.29 -5.06 -0.13
CA VAL A 97 -8.04 -5.12 -0.92
C VAL A 97 -8.33 -5.42 -2.38
N SER A 98 -7.27 -5.36 -3.21
CA SER A 98 -7.33 -5.97 -4.53
C SER A 98 -7.27 -7.50 -4.46
N ARG A 99 -7.92 -8.17 -5.41
CA ARG A 99 -7.77 -9.63 -5.63
C ARG A 99 -6.31 -10.06 -5.73
N SER A 100 -5.49 -9.27 -6.44
CA SER A 100 -4.05 -9.51 -6.59
C SER A 100 -3.29 -9.37 -5.26
N GLY A 101 -3.78 -8.53 -4.35
CA GLY A 101 -3.32 -8.41 -2.96
C GLY A 101 -3.52 -9.71 -2.19
N ILE A 102 -4.74 -10.28 -2.21
CA ILE A 102 -5.04 -11.58 -1.60
C ILE A 102 -4.17 -12.69 -2.19
N ALA A 103 -4.06 -12.78 -3.52
CA ALA A 103 -3.27 -13.81 -4.19
C ALA A 103 -1.78 -13.75 -3.76
N THR A 104 -1.22 -12.53 -3.72
CA THR A 104 0.18 -12.32 -3.31
C THR A 104 0.39 -12.65 -1.83
N PHE A 105 -0.57 -12.30 -0.98
CA PHE A 105 -0.54 -12.56 0.45
C PHE A 105 -0.60 -14.06 0.76
N VAL A 106 -1.55 -14.79 0.15
CA VAL A 106 -1.67 -16.25 0.28
C VAL A 106 -0.40 -16.96 -0.18
N ARG A 107 0.21 -16.54 -1.29
CA ARG A 107 1.48 -17.11 -1.77
C ARG A 107 2.60 -16.96 -0.73
N LYS A 108 2.71 -15.80 -0.10
CA LYS A 108 3.70 -15.54 0.96
C LYS A 108 3.41 -16.33 2.24
N ALA A 109 2.15 -16.38 2.66
CA ALA A 109 1.73 -17.16 3.83
C ALA A 109 2.06 -18.66 3.65
N LYS A 110 1.76 -19.23 2.48
CA LYS A 110 2.10 -20.62 2.13
C LYS A 110 3.61 -20.86 2.10
N ALA A 111 4.39 -19.92 1.58
CA ALA A 111 5.86 -20.03 1.59
C ALA A 111 6.42 -20.08 3.03
N ASN A 112 5.92 -19.23 3.93
CA ASN A 112 6.32 -19.22 5.33
C ASN A 112 5.91 -20.50 6.09
N LEU A 113 4.79 -21.13 5.71
CA LEU A 113 4.35 -22.41 6.29
C LEU A 113 5.18 -23.61 5.80
N ARG A 114 5.76 -23.55 4.59
CA ARG A 114 6.62 -24.62 4.04
C ARG A 114 8.07 -24.59 4.57
N ILE A 115 8.45 -23.55 5.31
CA ILE A 115 9.80 -23.37 5.89
C ILE A 115 9.83 -23.84 7.36
N LYS A 116 8.79 -24.54 7.84
CA LYS A 116 8.77 -25.18 9.15
C LYS A 116 8.73 -26.70 9.03
#